data_AF-A0A5S3VTS7-F1
#
_entry.id   AF-A0A5S3VTS7-F1
#
_cell.length_a   1.000
_cell.length_b   1.000
_cell.length_c   1.000
_cell.angle_alpha   90.00
_cell.angle_beta   90.00
_cell.angle_gamma   90.00
#
_symmetry.space_group_name_H-M   'P 1'
#
loop_
_entity.id
_entity.type
_entity.pdbx_description
1 polymer ?
#
loop_
_entity_poly.entity_id
_entity_poly.type
_entity_poly.pdbx_seq_one_letter_code
_entity_poly.pdbx_strand_id
1 'polypeptide(L)'
;DATNIIAEGEVLQLMNCNDPDTTEESYMQVIYSKTAKLFEAATLLPAVVLEQSNEIQDALKLYGMHLGTAFQLVDDVLDYSANAEQMGKNLGDDLAEGKPTLPLIYAMRHGRPEQVNQIRKAI
;
A
#
# COMPACT_ATOMS: atom_id res chain seq x y z
N ASP A 1 -16.07 11.28 -2.44
CA ASP A 1 -14.67 11.36 -2.91
C ASP A 1 -13.79 10.26 -2.33
N ALA A 2 -13.51 10.25 -1.01
CA ALA A 2 -12.61 9.24 -0.41
C ALA A 2 -13.02 7.80 -0.70
N THR A 3 -14.30 7.45 -0.54
CA THR A 3 -14.81 6.09 -0.81
C THR A 3 -14.67 5.65 -2.26
N ASN A 4 -14.81 6.58 -3.21
CA ASN A 4 -14.65 6.27 -4.63
C ASN A 4 -13.18 6.02 -4.98
N ILE A 5 -12.27 6.85 -4.47
CA ILE A 5 -10.82 6.68 -4.64
C ILE A 5 -10.36 5.35 -4.03
N ILE A 6 -10.92 4.96 -2.88
CA ILE A 6 -10.63 3.66 -2.26
C ILE A 6 -11.07 2.51 -3.16
N ALA A 7 -12.28 2.58 -3.72
CA ALA A 7 -12.77 1.57 -4.66
C ALA A 7 -11.90 1.51 -5.94
N GLU A 8 -11.50 2.65 -6.49
CA GLU A 8 -10.56 2.73 -7.62
C GLU A 8 -9.20 2.11 -7.28
N GLY A 9 -8.71 2.29 -6.05
CA GLY A 9 -7.48 1.67 -5.56
C GLY A 9 -7.54 0.15 -5.53
N GLU A 10 -8.66 -0.43 -5.09
CA GLU A 10 -8.86 -1.89 -5.13
C GLU A 10 -8.93 -2.41 -6.57
N VAL A 11 -9.58 -1.68 -7.48
CA VAL A 11 -9.61 -2.04 -8.91
C VAL A 11 -8.20 -1.96 -9.52
N LEU A 12 -7.44 -0.90 -9.23
CA LEU A 12 -6.07 -0.76 -9.71
C LEU A 12 -5.17 -1.88 -9.18
N GLN A 13 -5.33 -2.28 -7.93
CA GLN A 13 -4.63 -3.43 -7.37
C GLN A 13 -4.96 -4.71 -8.15
N LEU A 14 -6.24 -4.97 -8.41
CA LEU A 14 -6.67 -6.14 -9.19
C LEU A 14 -6.11 -6.14 -10.61
N MET A 15 -5.96 -4.98 -11.23
CA MET A 15 -5.37 -4.85 -12.57
C MET A 15 -3.85 -5.11 -12.58
N ASN A 16 -3.16 -4.83 -11.46
CA ASN A 16 -1.73 -5.05 -11.31
C ASN A 16 -1.40 -6.44 -10.73
N CYS A 17 -2.39 -7.21 -10.27
CA CYS A 17 -2.17 -8.56 -9.78
C CYS A 17 -1.58 -9.44 -10.88
N ASN A 18 -0.55 -10.20 -10.51
CA ASN A 18 0.23 -11.05 -11.41
C ASN A 18 0.96 -10.29 -12.54
N ASP A 19 1.22 -8.99 -12.35
CA ASP A 19 2.06 -8.20 -13.26
C ASP A 19 3.46 -7.97 -12.65
N PRO A 20 4.48 -8.77 -13.04
CA PRO A 20 5.84 -8.60 -12.57
C PRO A 20 6.53 -7.32 -13.06
N ASP A 21 5.93 -6.61 -14.02
CA ASP A 21 6.44 -5.35 -14.56
C ASP A 21 5.82 -4.13 -13.84
N THR A 22 5.03 -4.36 -12.79
CA THR A 22 4.50 -3.31 -11.91
C THR A 22 5.62 -2.41 -11.39
N THR A 23 5.46 -1.11 -11.61
CA THR A 23 6.43 -0.11 -11.16
C THR A 23 6.19 0.28 -9.70
N GLU A 24 7.25 0.76 -9.05
CA GLU A 24 7.14 1.36 -7.71
C GLU A 24 6.13 2.53 -7.69
N GLU A 25 6.06 3.33 -8.75
CA GLU A 25 5.07 4.42 -8.87
C GLU A 25 3.63 3.89 -8.89
N SER A 26 3.36 2.84 -9.69
CA SER A 26 2.05 2.19 -9.74
C SER A 26 1.67 1.60 -8.38
N TYR A 27 2.63 0.95 -7.71
CA TYR A 27 2.47 0.46 -6.35
C TYR A 27 2.12 1.59 -5.36
N MET A 28 2.87 2.71 -5.38
CA MET A 28 2.62 3.85 -4.50
C MET A 28 1.22 4.44 -4.72
N GLN A 29 0.75 4.47 -5.97
CA GLN A 29 -0.60 4.91 -6.31
C GLN A 29 -1.68 3.98 -5.75
N VAL A 30 -1.46 2.66 -5.79
CA VAL A 30 -2.38 1.67 -5.21
C VAL A 30 -2.50 1.88 -3.70
N ILE A 31 -1.38 1.90 -2.96
CA ILE A 31 -1.44 2.03 -1.49
C ILE A 31 -1.96 3.40 -1.04
N TYR A 32 -1.72 4.46 -1.82
CA TYR A 32 -2.34 5.77 -1.57
C TYR A 32 -3.86 5.66 -1.65
N SER A 33 -4.36 5.13 -2.77
CA SER A 33 -5.78 5.14 -3.09
C SER A 33 -6.55 4.18 -2.19
N LYS A 34 -5.99 2.99 -1.92
CA LYS A 34 -6.61 1.94 -1.09
C LYS A 34 -6.59 2.23 0.41
N THR A 35 -5.44 2.68 0.93
CA THR A 35 -5.22 2.77 2.39
C THR A 35 -5.03 4.21 2.84
N ALA A 36 -4.05 4.92 2.27
CA ALA A 36 -3.69 6.25 2.78
C ALA A 36 -4.83 7.27 2.66
N LYS A 37 -5.69 7.14 1.63
CA LYS A 37 -6.82 8.05 1.42
C LYS A 37 -7.82 8.03 2.56
N LEU A 38 -8.03 6.87 3.18
CA LEU A 38 -8.93 6.75 4.33
C LEU A 38 -8.34 7.43 5.56
N PHE A 39 -7.03 7.25 5.81
CA PHE A 39 -6.32 7.95 6.89
C PHE A 39 -6.34 9.47 6.68
N GLU A 40 -6.07 9.93 5.46
CA GLU A 40 -6.17 11.35 5.05
C GLU A 40 -7.56 11.91 5.36
N ALA A 41 -8.63 11.20 4.97
CA ALA A 41 -9.99 11.62 5.24
C ALA A 41 -10.30 11.62 6.75
N ALA A 42 -9.85 10.61 7.49
CA ALA A 42 -10.11 10.48 8.92
C ALA A 42 -9.47 11.61 9.75
N THR A 43 -8.28 12.09 9.35
CA THR A 43 -7.60 13.20 10.03
C THR A 43 -8.12 14.57 9.58
N LEU A 44 -8.53 14.71 8.31
CA LEU A 44 -9.04 15.96 7.75
C LEU A 44 -10.49 16.26 8.18
N LEU A 45 -11.38 15.28 8.15
CA LEU A 45 -12.82 15.49 8.38
C LEU A 45 -13.14 16.21 9.70
N PRO A 46 -12.53 15.87 10.85
CA PRO A 46 -12.76 16.61 12.09
C PRO A 46 -12.37 18.09 11.99
N ALA A 47 -11.28 18.41 11.29
CA ALA A 47 -10.83 19.80 11.11
C ALA A 47 -11.80 20.61 10.24
N VAL A 48 -12.37 19.98 9.22
CA VAL A 48 -13.41 20.57 8.37
C VAL A 48 -14.69 20.82 9.18
N VAL A 49 -15.15 19.82 9.93
CA VAL A 49 -16.38 19.91 10.75
C VAL A 49 -16.28 20.97 11.83
N LEU A 50 -15.08 21.17 12.38
CA LEU A 50 -14.79 22.19 13.40
C LEU A 50 -14.33 23.54 12.81
N GLU A 51 -14.50 23.72 11.50
CA GLU A 51 -14.19 24.97 10.77
C GLU A 51 -12.77 25.51 11.07
N GLN A 52 -11.79 24.61 11.17
CA GLN A 52 -10.39 24.98 11.41
C GLN A 52 -9.80 25.73 10.20
N SER A 53 -8.70 26.45 10.42
CA SER A 53 -8.02 27.17 9.33
C SER A 53 -7.50 26.22 8.25
N ASN A 54 -7.33 26.74 7.03
CA ASN A 54 -6.77 25.97 5.92
C ASN A 54 -5.38 25.41 6.26
N GLU A 55 -4.56 26.13 7.04
CA GLU A 55 -3.25 25.60 7.44
C GLU A 55 -3.38 24.32 8.29
N ILE A 56 -4.35 24.29 9.21
CA ILE A 56 -4.59 23.11 10.07
C ILE A 56 -5.16 21.96 9.23
N GLN A 57 -6.11 22.25 8.34
CA GLN A 57 -6.71 21.26 7.46
C GLN A 57 -5.65 20.60 6.56
N ASP A 58 -4.79 21.41 5.92
CA ASP A 58 -3.72 20.92 5.05
C ASP A 58 -2.68 20.10 5.83
N ALA A 59 -2.32 20.55 7.04
CA ALA A 59 -1.40 19.81 7.90
C ALA A 59 -1.98 18.43 8.31
N LEU A 60 -3.26 18.37 8.70
CA LEU A 60 -3.92 17.11 9.08
C LEU A 60 -4.12 16.17 7.90
N LYS A 61 -4.44 16.73 6.72
CA LYS A 61 -4.50 15.98 5.46
C LYS A 61 -3.16 15.32 5.15
N LEU A 62 -2.07 16.08 5.14
CA LEU A 62 -0.71 15.57 4.89
C LEU A 62 -0.29 14.54 5.94
N TYR A 63 -0.59 14.80 7.22
CA TYR A 63 -0.31 13.85 8.29
C TYR A 63 -1.01 12.50 8.06
N GLY A 64 -2.32 12.50 7.78
CA GLY A 64 -3.08 11.27 7.53
C GLY A 64 -2.58 10.52 6.30
N MET A 65 -2.31 11.24 5.21
CA MET A 65 -1.73 10.65 4.00
C MET A 65 -0.39 9.96 4.27
N HIS A 66 0.55 10.64 4.93
CA HIS A 66 1.86 10.07 5.23
C HIS A 66 1.79 8.91 6.22
N LEU A 67 0.96 9.03 7.26
CA LEU A 67 0.75 7.97 8.23
C LEU A 67 0.17 6.71 7.59
N GLY A 68 -0.89 6.85 6.78
CA GLY A 68 -1.52 5.71 6.11
C GLY A 68 -0.60 5.06 5.08
N THR A 69 0.21 5.85 4.37
CA THR A 69 1.23 5.33 3.45
C THR A 69 2.29 4.53 4.22
N ALA A 70 2.85 5.10 5.29
CA ALA A 70 3.83 4.41 6.14
C ALA A 70 3.25 3.15 6.77
N PHE A 71 1.99 3.18 7.21
CA PHE A 71 1.28 2.03 7.75
C PHE A 71 1.23 0.88 6.74
N GLN A 72 0.82 1.14 5.50
CA GLN A 72 0.73 0.10 4.47
C GLN A 72 2.10 -0.44 4.07
N LEU A 73 3.13 0.42 3.96
CA LEU A 73 4.50 -0.04 3.70
C LEU A 73 5.00 -1.02 4.78
N VAL A 74 4.67 -0.76 6.04
CA VAL A 74 5.04 -1.64 7.15
C VAL A 74 4.21 -2.93 7.11
N ASP A 75 2.90 -2.86 6.84
CA ASP A 75 2.01 -4.03 6.69
C ASP A 75 2.55 -4.99 5.62
N ASP A 76 2.89 -4.46 4.44
CA ASP A 76 3.45 -5.23 3.33
C ASP A 76 4.81 -5.86 3.69
N VAL A 77 5.67 -5.19 4.48
CA VAL A 77 6.94 -5.77 4.95
C VAL A 77 6.70 -6.89 5.96
N LEU A 78 5.70 -6.71 6.84
CA LEU A 78 5.35 -7.70 7.84
C LEU A 78 4.78 -8.98 7.21
N ASP A 79 4.12 -8.89 6.05
CA ASP A 79 3.67 -10.06 5.28
C ASP A 79 4.81 -11.04 4.92
N TYR A 80 6.06 -10.56 4.85
CA TYR A 80 7.25 -11.39 4.56
C TYR A 80 8.14 -11.68 5.78
N SER A 81 7.88 -11.05 6.94
CA SER A 81 8.80 -11.07 8.08
C SER A 81 8.19 -11.52 9.42
N ALA A 82 6.87 -11.62 9.51
CA ALA A 82 6.20 -11.94 10.77
C ALA A 82 6.17 -13.46 11.06
N ASN A 83 6.44 -13.85 12.30
CA ASN A 83 6.06 -15.18 12.78
C ASN A 83 4.52 -15.25 12.81
N ALA A 84 3.92 -16.23 12.15
CA ALA A 84 2.47 -16.40 12.00
C ALA A 84 1.68 -16.30 13.33
N GLU A 85 2.32 -16.64 14.46
CA GLU A 85 1.75 -16.54 15.81
C GLU A 85 1.43 -15.10 16.27
N GLN A 86 2.09 -14.08 15.74
CA GLN A 86 1.89 -12.68 16.15
C GLN A 86 0.91 -11.90 15.27
N MET A 87 0.72 -12.31 14.01
CA MET A 87 -0.01 -11.52 13.02
C MET A 87 -1.46 -11.98 12.80
N GLY A 88 -1.81 -13.21 13.18
CA GLY A 88 -3.15 -13.76 12.94
C GLY A 88 -3.52 -13.94 11.45
N LYS A 89 -2.53 -13.85 10.56
CA LYS A 89 -2.61 -14.11 9.11
C LYS A 89 -1.56 -15.13 8.70
N ASN A 90 -1.71 -15.76 7.54
CA ASN A 90 -0.67 -16.64 7.03
C ASN A 90 0.47 -15.78 6.46
N LEU A 91 1.71 -16.23 6.64
CA LEU A 91 2.87 -15.55 6.07
C LEU A 91 2.85 -15.66 4.54
N GLY A 92 3.04 -14.53 3.85
CA GLY A 92 3.15 -14.48 2.39
C GLY A 92 1.81 -14.56 1.64
N ASP A 93 0.71 -14.13 2.26
CA ASP A 93 -0.60 -14.09 1.60
C ASP A 93 -0.56 -13.17 0.37
N ASP A 94 0.18 -12.05 0.42
CA ASP A 94 0.28 -11.15 -0.73
C ASP A 94 1.01 -11.79 -1.91
N LEU A 95 2.06 -12.56 -1.64
CA LEU A 95 2.76 -13.33 -2.67
C LEU A 95 1.85 -14.44 -3.24
N ALA A 96 1.10 -15.14 -2.39
CA ALA A 96 0.19 -16.20 -2.81
C ALA A 96 -0.97 -15.68 -3.69
N GLU A 97 -1.37 -14.42 -3.47
CA GLU A 97 -2.37 -13.72 -4.28
C GLU A 97 -1.77 -13.02 -5.52
N GLY A 98 -0.45 -13.13 -5.74
CA GLY A 98 0.23 -12.55 -6.88
C GLY A 98 0.37 -11.03 -6.82
N LYS A 99 0.32 -10.43 -5.63
CA LYS A 99 0.43 -8.97 -5.48
C LYS A 99 1.88 -8.53 -5.56
N PRO A 100 2.25 -7.63 -6.50
CA PRO A 100 3.60 -7.10 -6.61
C PRO A 100 3.84 -5.98 -5.58
N THR A 101 3.98 -6.32 -4.30
CA THR A 101 4.25 -5.34 -3.22
C THR A 101 5.69 -4.82 -3.26
N LEU A 102 5.96 -3.71 -2.56
CA LEU A 102 7.28 -3.05 -2.60
C LEU A 102 8.46 -3.98 -2.23
N PRO A 103 8.37 -4.87 -1.23
CA PRO A 103 9.43 -5.85 -0.96
C PRO A 103 9.80 -6.69 -2.19
N LEU A 104 8.82 -7.14 -2.97
CA LEU A 104 9.05 -7.91 -4.20
C LEU A 104 9.63 -7.05 -5.32
N ILE A 105 9.09 -5.84 -5.53
CA ILE A 105 9.63 -4.88 -6.51
C ILE A 105 11.11 -4.60 -6.20
N TYR A 106 11.43 -4.37 -4.93
CA TYR A 106 12.80 -4.15 -4.48
C TYR A 106 13.68 -5.39 -4.71
N ALA A 107 13.20 -6.58 -4.38
CA ALA A 107 13.91 -7.84 -4.59
C ALA A 107 14.15 -8.13 -6.08
N MET A 108 13.21 -7.81 -6.97
CA MET A 108 13.39 -7.94 -8.42
C MET A 108 14.43 -6.98 -8.98
N ARG A 109 14.60 -5.79 -8.39
CA ARG A 109 15.61 -4.81 -8.80
C ARG A 109 17.03 -5.13 -8.32
N HIS A 110 17.16 -5.78 -7.16
CA HIS A 110 18.46 -5.98 -6.49
C HIS A 110 18.88 -7.45 -6.36
N GLY A 111 17.99 -8.39 -6.70
CA GLY A 111 18.24 -9.83 -6.61
C GLY A 111 19.14 -10.37 -7.72
N ARG A 112 19.67 -11.57 -7.52
CA ARG A 112 20.38 -12.31 -8.57
C ARG A 112 19.41 -12.74 -9.68
N PRO A 113 19.87 -12.92 -10.93
CA PRO A 113 19.00 -13.31 -12.04
C PRO A 113 18.10 -14.54 -11.75
N GLU A 114 18.60 -15.53 -11.01
CA GLU A 114 17.82 -16.71 -10.62
C GLU A 114 16.67 -16.35 -9.67
N GLN A 115 16.91 -15.45 -8.71
CA GLN A 115 15.91 -14.98 -7.75
C GLN A 115 14.85 -14.12 -8.45
N VAL A 116 15.28 -13.22 -9.33
CA VAL A 116 14.36 -12.41 -10.15
C VAL A 116 13.46 -13.31 -10.99
N ASN A 117 14.03 -14.32 -11.67
CA ASN A 117 13.25 -15.28 -12.45
C ASN A 117 12.30 -16.14 -11.60
N GLN A 118 12.63 -16.40 -10.32
CA GLN A 118 11.72 -17.08 -9.41
C GLN A 118 10.54 -16.19 -9.02
N ILE A 119 10.81 -14.93 -8.66
CA ILE A 119 9.77 -13.97 -8.28
C ILE A 119 8.81 -13.73 -9.47
N ARG A 120 9.35 -13.47 -10.67
CA ARG A 120 8.55 -13.26 -11.91
C ARG A 120 7.73 -14.48 -12.38
N LYS A 121 7.91 -15.65 -11.78
CA LYS A 121 7.09 -16.85 -12.04
C LYS A 121 6.04 -17.06 -10.96
N ALA A 122 6.25 -16.49 -9.78
CA ALA A 122 5.35 -16.57 -8.64
C ALA A 122 4.26 -15.48 -8.70
N ILE A 123 4.58 -14.35 -9.34
CA ILE A 123 3.66 -13.28 -9.70
C ILE A 123 3.58 -13.19 -11.22
#